data_AF-A0A2N2A211-F1
#
_entry.id   AF-A0A2N2A211-F1
#
_cell.length_a   1.000
_cell.length_b   1.000
_cell.length_c   1.000
_cell.angle_alpha   90.00
_cell.angle_beta   90.00
_cell.angle_gamma   90.00
#
_symmetry.space_group_name_H-M   'P 1'
#
loop_
_entity.id
_entity.type
_entity.pdbx_description
1 polymer ?
#
loop_
_entity_poly.entity_id
_entity_poly.type
_entity_poly.pdbx_seq_one_letter_code
_entity_poly.pdbx_strand_id
1 'polypeptide(L)'
;MWKCTFCEKTNFDDQKVCPYCTAPNPAAQKPASAGAPEHRAQPQGGATPPVQDWASRYNPDPKANKKPVKLDQILKYLVIAASALLIIYLVTMLFQKPGAKTDATISPVPDQALIAQQQTAEQETPAPTDTPVPTDTPAPTREPVVVDAVTELYLDFGQTYQCTTKDFVLPYDIANDEVTWRCADNDDGTTCSKRGLIAAGIYQVDPEARYSSECIIAGTTEEGSVLTYHVYTGDGTTYSFGWSSSARSMRGSISGYVIVSNKMLVQCSGFSVYYEYELTKGKLDSNTWSVWVREDGSTWVRIQDIVLENKVGDVFDITFDHPITFNEIWIMPETYSQEYSYTSSFQVGYLLFE
;
A
#
# COMPACT_ATOMS: atom_id res chain seq x y z
N MET A 1 39.17 30.12 -23.78
CA MET A 1 38.20 29.61 -24.78
C MET A 1 38.47 28.14 -25.11
N TRP A 2 37.47 27.26 -24.96
CA TRP A 2 37.59 25.82 -25.22
C TRP A 2 36.29 25.26 -25.82
N LYS A 3 36.37 24.22 -26.66
CA LYS A 3 35.19 23.55 -27.23
C LYS A 3 34.78 22.40 -26.31
N CYS A 4 33.52 22.38 -25.86
CA CYS A 4 33.02 21.28 -25.05
C CYS A 4 32.93 20.00 -25.89
N THR A 5 33.54 18.91 -25.44
CA THR A 5 33.51 17.62 -26.13
C THR A 5 32.17 16.90 -26.02
N PHE A 6 31.28 17.33 -25.11
CA PHE A 6 29.97 16.71 -24.88
C PHE A 6 28.85 17.35 -25.70
N CYS A 7 28.77 18.68 -25.75
CA CYS A 7 27.70 19.40 -26.46
C CYS A 7 28.19 20.19 -27.68
N GLU A 8 29.48 20.12 -27.99
CA GLU A 8 30.16 20.80 -29.10
C GLU A 8 30.08 22.34 -29.12
N LYS A 9 29.49 22.96 -28.10
CA LYS A 9 29.45 24.42 -27.98
C LYS A 9 30.81 24.97 -27.57
N THR A 10 31.18 26.11 -28.16
CA THR A 10 32.40 26.84 -27.83
C THR A 10 32.16 27.70 -26.60
N ASN A 11 32.95 27.47 -25.55
CA ASN A 11 32.90 28.22 -24.30
C ASN A 11 33.93 29.35 -24.34
N PHE A 12 33.47 30.56 -24.09
CA PHE A 12 34.30 31.77 -24.12
C PHE A 12 35.04 32.04 -22.81
N ASP A 13 34.63 31.37 -21.72
CA ASP A 13 35.18 31.54 -20.38
C ASP A 13 36.00 30.30 -19.94
N ASP A 14 36.93 30.51 -19.02
CA ASP A 14 37.90 29.53 -18.52
C ASP A 14 37.32 28.67 -17.38
N GLN A 15 35.99 28.69 -17.23
CA GLN A 15 35.26 28.01 -16.18
C GLN A 15 35.54 26.50 -16.16
N LYS A 16 35.46 25.93 -14.95
CA LYS A 16 35.72 24.51 -14.68
C LYS A 16 34.68 23.57 -15.31
N VAL A 17 33.52 24.08 -15.73
CA VAL A 17 32.40 23.31 -16.31
C VAL A 17 31.76 24.07 -17.47
N CYS A 18 31.15 23.35 -18.42
CA CYS A 18 30.44 23.93 -19.55
C CYS A 18 29.09 24.52 -19.09
N PRO A 19 28.76 25.77 -19.41
CA PRO A 19 27.52 26.43 -18.97
C PRO A 19 26.25 25.85 -19.61
N TYR A 20 26.38 25.13 -20.74
CA TYR A 20 25.23 24.61 -21.47
C TYR A 20 24.82 23.19 -21.03
N CYS A 21 25.78 22.37 -20.61
CA CYS A 21 25.54 20.96 -20.29
C CYS A 21 26.27 20.47 -19.04
N THR A 22 26.87 21.39 -18.27
CA THR A 22 27.60 21.15 -17.01
C THR A 22 28.80 20.19 -17.08
N ALA A 23 29.19 19.73 -18.27
CA ALA A 23 30.35 18.86 -18.46
C ALA A 23 31.68 19.52 -18.03
N PRO A 24 32.58 18.79 -17.35
CA PRO A 24 33.83 19.35 -16.84
C PRO A 24 34.78 19.78 -17.97
N ASN A 25 35.48 20.90 -17.75
CA ASN A 25 36.50 21.41 -18.64
C ASN A 25 37.80 20.59 -18.48
N PRO A 26 38.23 19.80 -19.49
CA PRO A 26 39.41 18.95 -19.37
C PRO A 26 40.73 19.75 -19.25
N ALA A 27 40.72 21.06 -19.58
CA ALA A 27 41.89 21.92 -19.48
C ALA A 27 42.02 22.67 -18.13
N ALA A 28 41.01 22.60 -17.25
CA ALA A 28 41.07 23.26 -15.94
C ALA A 28 42.03 22.50 -14.99
N GLN A 29 43.23 23.04 -14.80
CA GLN A 29 44.31 22.44 -14.00
C GLN A 29 43.87 22.02 -12.58
N LYS A 30 44.35 20.84 -12.18
CA LYS A 30 44.18 20.19 -10.86
C LYS A 30 44.80 21.03 -9.73
N PRO A 31 44.09 21.39 -8.65
CA PRO A 31 44.71 22.09 -7.52
C PRO A 31 45.60 21.15 -6.69
N ALA A 32 46.76 21.66 -6.27
CA ALA A 32 47.71 21.01 -5.37
C ALA A 32 47.23 21.00 -3.91
N SER A 33 47.58 19.93 -3.17
CA SER A 33 47.27 19.74 -1.73
C SER A 33 48.12 20.61 -0.80
N ALA A 34 47.46 21.26 0.18
CA ALA A 34 47.97 21.71 1.49
C ALA A 34 46.77 22.33 2.25
N GLY A 35 46.51 22.26 3.56
CA GLY A 35 47.15 21.78 4.79
C GLY A 35 46.35 22.43 5.95
N ALA A 36 46.08 21.73 7.07
CA ALA A 36 45.39 22.29 8.25
C ALA A 36 46.34 23.22 9.07
N PRO A 37 45.85 24.18 9.89
CA PRO A 37 45.41 23.84 11.26
C PRO A 37 44.33 24.73 11.96
N GLU A 38 43.93 24.19 13.12
CA GLU A 38 43.15 24.59 14.30
C GLU A 38 42.90 26.07 14.68
N HIS A 39 41.68 26.36 15.18
CA HIS A 39 41.48 26.92 16.54
C HIS A 39 40.05 26.72 17.09
N ARG A 40 39.98 26.69 18.41
CA ARG A 40 39.00 26.10 19.34
C ARG A 40 38.00 27.13 19.88
N ALA A 41 36.71 26.76 20.02
CA ALA A 41 35.80 27.30 21.04
C ALA A 41 34.72 26.25 21.40
N GLN A 42 34.52 26.04 22.70
CA GLN A 42 33.63 25.07 23.34
C GLN A 42 32.16 25.52 23.35
N PRO A 43 31.16 24.62 23.36
CA PRO A 43 29.74 25.00 23.52
C PRO A 43 29.33 25.08 24.99
N GLN A 44 28.73 26.22 25.38
CA GLN A 44 27.96 26.37 26.61
C GLN A 44 26.51 25.91 26.39
N GLY A 45 25.98 25.12 27.32
CA GLY A 45 24.61 24.63 27.31
C GLY A 45 23.58 25.74 27.48
N GLY A 46 22.51 25.66 26.70
CA GLY A 46 21.28 26.43 26.81
C GLY A 46 20.10 25.52 26.54
N ALA A 47 19.06 25.62 27.37
CA ALA A 47 17.94 24.70 27.48
C ALA A 47 17.15 24.47 26.18
N THR A 48 16.70 23.23 25.98
CA THR A 48 15.66 22.86 25.01
C THR A 48 14.38 23.66 25.28
N PRO A 49 13.78 24.33 24.28
CA PRO A 49 12.47 24.95 24.45
C PRO A 49 11.39 23.86 24.60
N PRO A 50 10.28 24.15 25.32
CA PRO A 50 9.25 23.16 25.62
C PRO A 50 8.58 22.67 24.34
N VAL A 51 8.35 21.36 24.26
CA VAL A 51 7.53 20.71 23.22
C VAL A 51 6.12 21.27 23.36
N GLN A 52 5.74 22.13 22.42
CA GLN A 52 4.41 22.72 22.35
C GLN A 52 3.50 21.67 21.68
N ASP A 53 2.59 21.09 22.47
CA ASP A 53 1.61 20.11 22.02
C ASP A 53 0.61 20.78 21.07
N TRP A 54 0.87 20.64 19.78
CA TRP A 54 0.11 21.24 18.68
C TRP A 54 -1.16 20.44 18.34
N ALA A 55 -1.27 19.19 18.82
CA ALA A 55 -2.41 18.30 18.52
C ALA A 55 -3.71 18.84 19.12
N SER A 56 -3.65 19.63 20.19
CA SER A 56 -4.84 20.16 20.88
C SER A 56 -5.46 21.40 20.20
N ARG A 57 -4.83 22.00 19.19
CA ARG A 57 -5.37 23.20 18.51
C ARG A 57 -6.17 22.90 17.24
N TYR A 58 -5.97 21.72 16.63
CA TYR A 58 -6.55 21.39 15.32
C TYR A 58 -7.68 20.36 15.36
N ASN A 59 -8.12 19.93 16.56
CA ASN A 59 -9.27 19.04 16.69
C ASN A 59 -10.46 19.75 17.37
N PRO A 60 -11.22 20.60 16.67
CA PRO A 60 -12.57 20.90 17.11
C PRO A 60 -13.41 19.63 16.87
N ASP A 61 -13.80 18.98 17.96
CA ASP A 61 -14.75 17.86 18.06
C ASP A 61 -15.54 17.56 16.76
N PRO A 62 -15.39 16.37 16.14
CA PRO A 62 -16.14 16.05 14.95
C PRO A 62 -17.59 15.82 15.34
N LYS A 63 -18.43 16.85 15.19
CA LYS A 63 -19.87 16.63 15.08
C LYS A 63 -20.10 15.71 13.89
N ALA A 64 -20.40 14.46 14.19
CA ALA A 64 -20.64 13.38 13.25
C ALA A 64 -21.59 13.80 12.11
N ASN A 65 -21.03 14.15 10.96
CA ASN A 65 -21.77 14.19 9.71
C ASN A 65 -21.80 12.77 9.14
N LYS A 66 -22.82 12.01 9.54
CA LYS A 66 -23.16 10.73 8.90
C LYS A 66 -23.53 10.99 7.44
N LYS A 67 -22.60 10.81 6.51
CA LYS A 67 -22.94 10.63 5.10
C LYS A 67 -23.71 9.30 4.98
N PRO A 68 -24.81 9.24 4.20
CA PRO A 68 -25.60 8.02 4.07
C PRO A 68 -24.79 6.95 3.32
N VAL A 69 -24.56 5.82 3.99
CA VAL A 69 -24.05 4.58 3.38
C VAL A 69 -24.94 4.25 2.18
N LYS A 70 -24.33 4.03 1.00
CA LYS A 70 -25.04 3.62 -0.22
C LYS A 70 -25.58 2.19 -0.03
N LEU A 71 -26.73 2.09 0.63
CA LEU A 71 -27.47 0.86 0.97
C LEU A 71 -27.77 -0.02 -0.26
N ASP A 72 -27.78 0.58 -1.45
CA ASP A 72 -28.12 -0.06 -2.72
C ASP A 72 -27.08 -1.07 -3.22
N GLN A 73 -25.80 -0.93 -2.85
CA GLN A 73 -24.76 -1.88 -3.23
C GLN A 73 -24.76 -3.09 -2.30
N ILE A 74 -24.88 -2.86 -0.99
CA ILE A 74 -24.97 -3.93 0.03
C ILE A 74 -26.20 -4.81 -0.21
N LEU A 75 -27.33 -4.21 -0.58
CA LEU A 75 -28.56 -4.97 -0.88
C LEU A 75 -28.41 -5.86 -2.12
N LYS A 76 -27.67 -5.40 -3.16
CA LYS A 76 -27.39 -6.21 -4.35
C LYS A 76 -26.50 -7.42 -4.04
N TYR A 77 -25.48 -7.26 -3.19
CA TYR A 77 -24.62 -8.38 -2.80
C TYR A 77 -25.32 -9.39 -1.88
N LEU A 78 -26.20 -8.94 -0.98
CA LEU A 78 -27.02 -9.84 -0.15
C LEU A 78 -28.01 -10.68 -0.99
N VAL A 79 -28.59 -10.11 -2.05
CA VAL A 79 -29.49 -10.85 -2.97
C VAL A 79 -28.73 -11.89 -3.79
N ILE A 80 -27.49 -11.62 -4.19
CA ILE A 80 -26.64 -12.57 -4.92
C ILE A 80 -26.19 -13.71 -3.99
N ALA A 81 -25.80 -13.39 -2.75
CA ALA A 81 -25.42 -14.40 -1.76
C ALA A 81 -26.60 -15.31 -1.37
N ALA A 82 -27.78 -14.74 -1.16
CA ALA A 82 -28.98 -15.52 -0.82
C ALA A 82 -29.46 -16.43 -1.98
N SER A 83 -29.31 -15.98 -3.24
CA SER A 83 -29.68 -16.78 -4.42
C SER A 83 -28.69 -17.92 -4.69
N ALA A 84 -27.38 -17.71 -4.46
CA ALA A 84 -26.40 -18.78 -4.51
C ALA A 84 -26.66 -19.88 -3.45
N LEU A 85 -27.00 -19.48 -2.22
CA LEU A 85 -27.34 -20.42 -1.14
C LEU A 85 -28.62 -21.23 -1.43
N LEU A 86 -29.63 -20.60 -2.02
CA LEU A 86 -30.88 -21.29 -2.40
C LEU A 86 -30.64 -22.34 -3.50
N ILE A 87 -29.78 -22.03 -4.48
CA ILE A 87 -29.42 -22.95 -5.55
C ILE A 87 -28.63 -24.15 -4.99
N ILE A 88 -27.68 -23.92 -4.08
CA ILE A 88 -26.92 -25.00 -3.42
C ILE A 88 -27.85 -25.88 -2.57
N TYR A 89 -28.79 -25.29 -1.82
CA TYR A 89 -29.78 -26.03 -1.04
C TYR A 89 -30.73 -26.87 -1.92
N LEU A 90 -31.18 -26.35 -3.07
CA LEU A 90 -32.02 -27.10 -3.99
C LEU A 90 -31.27 -28.25 -4.68
N VAL A 91 -29.99 -28.06 -4.99
CA VAL A 91 -29.13 -29.11 -5.56
C VAL A 91 -28.91 -30.23 -4.53
N THR A 92 -28.65 -29.91 -3.26
CA THR A 92 -28.48 -30.93 -2.21
C THR A 92 -29.77 -31.73 -1.94
N MET A 93 -30.95 -31.11 -2.03
CA MET A 93 -32.24 -31.80 -1.94
C MET A 93 -32.50 -32.77 -3.10
N LEU A 94 -32.01 -32.49 -4.32
CA LEU A 94 -32.18 -33.37 -5.48
C LEU A 94 -31.29 -34.63 -5.44
N PHE A 95 -30.22 -34.62 -4.63
CA PHE A 95 -29.31 -35.76 -4.46
C PHE A 95 -29.57 -36.61 -3.21
N GLN A 96 -30.59 -36.28 -2.40
CA GLN A 96 -31.06 -37.17 -1.33
C GLN A 96 -31.97 -38.27 -1.90
N LYS A 97 -31.39 -39.43 -2.21
CA LYS A 97 -32.15 -40.66 -2.48
C LYS A 97 -32.96 -41.06 -1.23
N PRO A 98 -34.24 -41.48 -1.36
CA PRO A 98 -35.05 -41.92 -0.24
C PRO A 98 -34.47 -43.21 0.36
N GLY A 99 -34.28 -43.19 1.69
CA GLY A 99 -33.67 -44.27 2.46
C GLY A 99 -34.41 -45.60 2.36
N ALA A 100 -33.62 -46.67 2.26
CA ALA A 100 -34.05 -48.05 2.42
C ALA A 100 -34.59 -48.26 3.84
N LYS A 101 -35.81 -48.81 3.94
CA LYS A 101 -36.39 -49.27 5.19
C LYS A 101 -35.69 -50.57 5.62
N THR A 102 -35.09 -50.54 6.80
CA THR A 102 -34.92 -51.72 7.66
C THR A 102 -36.30 -52.18 8.13
N ASP A 103 -36.62 -53.46 7.92
CA ASP A 103 -37.47 -54.22 8.81
C ASP A 103 -36.95 -55.65 8.93
N ALA A 104 -36.88 -56.11 10.16
CA ALA A 104 -36.43 -57.41 10.55
C ALA A 104 -37.54 -58.48 10.39
N THR A 105 -37.10 -59.72 10.53
CA THR A 105 -37.74 -60.83 11.27
C THR A 105 -38.40 -61.99 10.48
N ILE A 106 -37.95 -63.20 10.87
CA ILE A 106 -38.62 -64.51 10.93
C ILE A 106 -38.65 -65.41 9.68
N SER A 107 -37.91 -66.52 9.78
CA SER A 107 -38.05 -67.78 9.01
C SER A 107 -39.31 -68.54 9.44
N PRO A 108 -39.95 -69.33 8.56
CA PRO A 108 -39.70 -70.77 8.66
C PRO A 108 -39.66 -71.52 7.31
N VAL A 109 -38.85 -72.59 7.30
CA VAL A 109 -38.83 -73.72 6.34
C VAL A 109 -40.05 -74.63 6.66
N PRO A 110 -40.74 -75.28 5.68
CA PRO A 110 -40.33 -76.62 5.23
C PRO A 110 -40.63 -77.07 3.77
N ASP A 111 -39.75 -77.96 3.32
CA ASP A 111 -39.90 -79.22 2.55
C ASP A 111 -40.25 -79.33 1.04
N GLN A 112 -39.33 -80.06 0.38
CA GLN A 112 -39.46 -81.21 -0.56
C GLN A 112 -39.76 -81.07 -2.07
N ALA A 113 -38.76 -81.50 -2.87
CA ALA A 113 -38.76 -82.62 -3.87
C ALA A 113 -37.89 -82.28 -5.11
N LEU A 114 -36.74 -82.95 -5.34
CA LEU A 114 -36.53 -84.11 -6.25
C LEU A 114 -36.86 -83.77 -7.73
N ILE A 115 -35.96 -83.79 -8.73
CA ILE A 115 -35.25 -84.93 -9.34
C ILE A 115 -34.10 -84.42 -10.25
N ALA A 116 -33.09 -85.28 -10.38
CA ALA A 116 -31.85 -85.26 -11.17
C ALA A 116 -31.95 -84.99 -12.69
N GLN A 117 -30.84 -84.51 -13.28
CA GLN A 117 -30.08 -85.28 -14.29
C GLN A 117 -28.65 -84.77 -14.47
N GLN A 118 -27.71 -85.72 -14.46
CA GLN A 118 -26.29 -85.61 -14.81
C GLN A 118 -26.08 -85.40 -16.30
N GLN A 119 -25.08 -84.61 -16.67
CA GLN A 119 -24.24 -84.86 -17.85
C GLN A 119 -22.86 -84.24 -17.69
N THR A 120 -21.91 -84.84 -18.40
CA THR A 120 -20.51 -85.02 -18.06
C THR A 120 -19.59 -83.98 -18.70
N ALA A 121 -18.57 -83.57 -17.93
CA ALA A 121 -17.27 -82.98 -18.25
C ALA A 121 -16.99 -82.37 -19.64
N GLU A 122 -16.56 -81.10 -19.63
CA GLU A 122 -15.35 -80.69 -20.35
C GLU A 122 -14.63 -79.60 -19.55
N GLN A 123 -13.31 -79.78 -19.44
CA GLN A 123 -12.40 -79.02 -18.60
C GLN A 123 -11.89 -77.82 -19.41
N GLU A 124 -12.44 -76.63 -19.16
CA GLU A 124 -11.87 -75.38 -19.65
C GLU A 124 -10.96 -74.74 -18.59
N THR A 125 -9.73 -74.45 -19.00
CA THR A 125 -8.70 -73.71 -18.28
C THR A 125 -9.27 -72.39 -17.72
N PRO A 126 -9.13 -72.08 -16.41
CA PRO A 126 -9.55 -70.77 -15.91
C PRO A 126 -8.63 -69.68 -16.48
N ALA A 127 -9.24 -68.69 -17.13
CA ALA A 127 -8.59 -67.43 -17.52
C ALA A 127 -7.99 -66.74 -16.28
N PRO A 128 -6.89 -65.97 -16.41
CA PRO A 128 -6.33 -65.23 -15.30
C PRO A 128 -7.41 -64.31 -14.70
N THR A 129 -7.64 -64.47 -13.40
CA THR A 129 -8.51 -63.59 -12.62
C THR A 129 -7.96 -62.18 -12.70
N ASP A 130 -8.69 -61.28 -13.38
CA ASP A 130 -8.46 -59.84 -13.30
C ASP A 130 -8.44 -59.45 -11.82
N THR A 131 -7.28 -59.02 -11.35
CA THR A 131 -7.15 -58.44 -10.01
C THR A 131 -8.02 -57.18 -10.00
N PRO A 132 -8.98 -57.03 -9.09
CA PRO A 132 -9.76 -55.80 -9.01
C PRO A 132 -8.80 -54.64 -8.80
N VAL A 133 -8.80 -53.70 -9.73
CA VAL A 133 -8.11 -52.41 -9.58
C VAL A 133 -8.62 -51.80 -8.27
N PRO A 134 -7.74 -51.38 -7.33
CA PRO A 134 -8.17 -50.69 -6.13
C PRO A 134 -9.07 -49.54 -6.53
N THR A 135 -10.34 -49.58 -6.11
CA THR A 135 -11.21 -48.43 -6.26
C THR A 135 -10.68 -47.37 -5.32
N ASP A 136 -10.25 -46.23 -5.88
CA ASP A 136 -9.82 -45.08 -5.08
C ASP A 136 -10.89 -44.79 -4.05
N THR A 137 -10.55 -45.01 -2.78
CA THR A 137 -11.42 -44.63 -1.68
C THR A 137 -11.44 -43.10 -1.67
N PRO A 138 -12.60 -42.45 -1.86
CA PRO A 138 -12.65 -41.01 -1.83
C PRO A 138 -12.07 -40.52 -0.51
N ALA A 139 -11.16 -39.54 -0.59
CA ALA A 139 -10.59 -38.93 0.60
C ALA A 139 -11.73 -38.44 1.51
N PRO A 140 -11.60 -38.57 2.85
CA PRO A 140 -12.62 -38.08 3.77
C PRO A 140 -12.87 -36.60 3.50
N THR A 141 -14.07 -36.27 3.00
CA THR A 141 -14.46 -34.90 2.69
C THR A 141 -14.72 -34.18 4.00
N ARG A 142 -13.92 -33.15 4.31
CA ARG A 142 -14.16 -32.32 5.49
C ARG A 142 -15.37 -31.41 5.21
N GLU A 143 -16.14 -31.08 6.24
CA GLU A 143 -17.26 -30.15 6.09
C GLU A 143 -16.74 -28.72 5.93
N PRO A 144 -17.16 -27.94 4.90
CA PRO A 144 -16.63 -26.61 4.66
C PRO A 144 -16.83 -25.64 5.82
N VAL A 145 -15.81 -24.85 6.15
CA VAL A 145 -15.89 -23.82 7.19
C VAL A 145 -15.82 -22.42 6.58
N VAL A 146 -16.58 -21.47 7.14
CA VAL A 146 -16.49 -20.04 6.83
C VAL A 146 -16.14 -19.29 8.11
N VAL A 147 -14.99 -18.63 8.15
CA VAL A 147 -14.48 -17.98 9.36
C VAL A 147 -13.63 -16.76 9.05
N ASP A 148 -13.69 -15.77 9.94
CA ASP A 148 -12.87 -14.56 9.88
C ASP A 148 -11.62 -14.73 10.76
N ALA A 149 -10.55 -14.01 10.42
CA ALA A 149 -9.33 -14.00 11.22
C ALA A 149 -9.62 -13.50 12.64
N VAL A 150 -8.82 -13.96 13.62
CA VAL A 150 -9.00 -13.58 15.04
C VAL A 150 -8.84 -12.08 15.26
N THR A 151 -8.10 -11.40 14.38
CA THR A 151 -7.85 -9.95 14.44
C THR A 151 -7.92 -9.31 13.06
N GLU A 152 -8.40 -8.07 13.03
CA GLU A 152 -8.25 -7.17 11.87
C GLU A 152 -6.78 -6.83 11.63
N LEU A 153 -6.40 -6.63 10.38
CA LEU A 153 -5.05 -6.23 9.99
C LEU A 153 -5.01 -4.74 9.68
N TYR A 154 -4.09 -4.03 10.33
CA TYR A 154 -3.80 -2.62 10.08
C TYR A 154 -2.37 -2.52 9.54
N LEU A 155 -2.23 -2.06 8.30
CA LEU A 155 -0.95 -2.02 7.59
C LEU A 155 -0.62 -0.59 7.16
N ASP A 156 0.60 -0.12 7.40
CA ASP A 156 1.07 1.14 6.83
C ASP A 156 1.21 1.02 5.31
N PHE A 157 1.24 2.16 4.60
CA PHE A 157 1.42 2.16 3.14
C PHE A 157 2.70 1.42 2.71
N GLY A 158 2.55 0.53 1.74
CA GLY A 158 3.63 -0.31 1.21
C GLY A 158 4.11 -1.44 2.12
N GLN A 159 3.52 -1.64 3.31
CA GLN A 159 3.81 -2.82 4.12
C GLN A 159 3.26 -4.09 3.48
N THR A 160 3.81 -5.23 3.88
CA THR A 160 3.35 -6.54 3.43
C THR A 160 2.99 -7.44 4.60
N TYR A 161 2.08 -8.37 4.36
CA TYR A 161 1.66 -9.38 5.34
C TYR A 161 1.51 -10.74 4.64
N GLN A 162 1.90 -11.82 5.32
CA GLN A 162 1.75 -13.18 4.80
C GLN A 162 0.60 -13.87 5.52
N CYS A 163 -0.50 -14.11 4.80
CA CYS A 163 -1.64 -14.89 5.30
C CYS A 163 -1.20 -16.27 5.79
N THR A 164 -1.83 -16.73 6.87
CA THR A 164 -1.60 -18.04 7.47
C THR A 164 -2.85 -18.56 8.17
N THR A 165 -3.14 -19.86 8.05
CA THR A 165 -4.30 -20.51 8.69
C THR A 165 -4.24 -20.47 10.22
N LYS A 166 -3.06 -20.19 10.79
CA LYS A 166 -2.85 -19.97 12.24
C LYS A 166 -3.57 -18.74 12.79
N ASP A 167 -3.96 -17.80 11.93
CA ASP A 167 -4.67 -16.59 12.34
C ASP A 167 -6.18 -16.84 12.53
N PHE A 168 -6.63 -18.10 12.40
CA PHE A 168 -8.03 -18.50 12.45
C PHE A 168 -8.26 -19.55 13.53
N VAL A 169 -9.46 -19.54 14.12
CA VAL A 169 -9.91 -20.61 15.01
C VAL A 169 -10.62 -21.66 14.18
N LEU A 170 -9.90 -22.72 13.81
CA LEU A 170 -10.40 -23.77 12.92
C LEU A 170 -10.82 -25.03 13.69
N PRO A 171 -11.90 -25.72 13.27
CA PRO A 171 -12.32 -26.99 13.87
C PRO A 171 -11.39 -28.16 13.53
N TYR A 172 -10.54 -27.99 12.51
CA TYR A 172 -9.52 -28.95 12.07
C TYR A 172 -8.39 -28.21 11.35
N ASP A 173 -7.24 -28.86 11.20
CA ASP A 173 -6.07 -28.26 10.54
C ASP A 173 -6.30 -28.11 9.02
N ILE A 174 -6.13 -26.89 8.52
CA ILE A 174 -6.05 -26.56 7.10
C ILE A 174 -4.61 -26.11 6.82
N ALA A 175 -3.95 -26.74 5.84
CA ALA A 175 -2.59 -26.38 5.49
C ALA A 175 -2.57 -25.08 4.66
N ASN A 176 -1.53 -24.27 4.81
CA ASN A 176 -1.43 -22.98 4.11
C ASN A 176 -1.42 -23.11 2.59
N ASP A 177 -0.90 -24.21 2.06
CA ASP A 177 -0.84 -24.52 0.62
C ASP A 177 -2.16 -25.06 0.05
N GLU A 178 -3.10 -25.47 0.90
CA GLU A 178 -4.48 -25.81 0.50
C GLU A 178 -5.33 -24.56 0.22
N VAL A 179 -4.87 -23.37 0.63
CA VAL A 179 -5.63 -22.12 0.55
C VAL A 179 -5.14 -21.28 -0.62
N THR A 180 -6.07 -20.94 -1.52
CA THR A 180 -5.84 -19.93 -2.57
C THR A 180 -6.43 -18.59 -2.14
N TRP A 181 -5.59 -17.57 -2.03
CA TRP A 181 -5.97 -16.25 -1.58
C TRP A 181 -6.31 -15.29 -2.72
N ARG A 182 -7.25 -14.37 -2.46
CA ARG A 182 -7.64 -13.29 -3.37
C ARG A 182 -8.06 -12.06 -2.56
N CYS A 183 -7.62 -10.88 -2.99
CA CYS A 183 -8.17 -9.61 -2.52
C CYS A 183 -9.46 -9.29 -3.28
N ALA A 184 -10.40 -8.65 -2.59
CA ALA A 184 -11.47 -7.94 -3.25
C ALA A 184 -10.89 -6.77 -4.06
N ASP A 185 -11.59 -6.39 -5.12
CA ASP A 185 -11.28 -5.18 -5.87
C ASP A 185 -11.40 -3.98 -4.93
N ASN A 186 -10.35 -3.16 -4.90
CA ASN A 186 -10.27 -1.97 -4.05
C ASN A 186 -9.56 -0.85 -4.81
N ASP A 187 -9.98 0.37 -4.58
CA ASP A 187 -9.40 1.55 -5.22
C ASP A 187 -8.07 1.96 -4.56
N ASP A 188 -7.83 1.51 -3.32
CA ASP A 188 -6.66 1.80 -2.48
C ASP A 188 -5.35 1.11 -2.94
N GLY A 189 -5.43 0.22 -3.95
CA GLY A 189 -4.27 -0.46 -4.53
C GLY A 189 -3.70 -1.60 -3.67
N THR A 190 -4.42 -2.07 -2.67
CA THR A 190 -4.04 -3.25 -1.87
C THR A 190 -4.13 -4.50 -2.73
N THR A 191 -3.03 -5.26 -2.82
CA THR A 191 -2.95 -6.47 -3.65
C THR A 191 -2.73 -7.71 -2.80
N CYS A 192 -3.18 -8.87 -3.29
CA CYS A 192 -2.94 -10.16 -2.67
C CYS A 192 -2.58 -11.21 -3.71
N SER A 193 -1.46 -11.90 -3.50
CA SER A 193 -1.06 -13.04 -4.32
C SER A 193 -1.89 -14.28 -3.99
N LYS A 194 -1.96 -15.25 -4.91
CA LYS A 194 -2.61 -16.55 -4.67
C LYS A 194 -2.06 -17.32 -3.47
N ARG A 195 -0.81 -17.02 -3.08
CA ARG A 195 -0.12 -17.62 -1.92
C ARG A 195 -0.30 -16.82 -0.62
N GLY A 196 -1.12 -15.77 -0.62
CA GLY A 196 -1.47 -15.01 0.57
C GLY A 196 -0.47 -13.92 0.96
N LEU A 197 0.48 -13.55 0.09
CA LEU A 197 1.24 -12.32 0.29
C LEU A 197 0.36 -11.12 -0.04
N ILE A 198 -0.03 -10.37 0.99
CA ILE A 198 -0.71 -9.08 0.93
C ILE A 198 0.34 -7.99 0.80
N ALA A 199 0.14 -7.04 -0.10
CA ALA A 199 0.87 -5.78 -0.12
C ALA A 199 -0.13 -4.63 -0.01
N ALA A 200 0.00 -3.85 1.05
CA ALA A 200 -0.76 -2.62 1.25
C ALA A 200 -0.43 -1.65 0.11
N GLY A 201 -1.48 -1.09 -0.48
CA GLY A 201 -1.33 -0.03 -1.47
C GLY A 201 -0.60 1.19 -0.90
N ILE A 202 -0.22 2.09 -1.79
CA ILE A 202 0.43 3.36 -1.42
C ILE A 202 -0.54 4.54 -1.49
N TYR A 203 -1.84 4.27 -1.60
CA TYR A 203 -2.87 5.27 -1.85
C TYR A 203 -3.83 5.42 -0.67
N GLN A 204 -4.21 6.67 -0.39
CA GLN A 204 -5.22 7.04 0.61
C GLN A 204 -6.40 7.70 -0.09
N VAL A 205 -7.54 7.01 -0.15
CA VAL A 205 -8.76 7.53 -0.82
C VAL A 205 -9.40 8.69 -0.03
N ASP A 206 -9.45 8.58 1.30
CA ASP A 206 -9.97 9.62 2.18
C ASP A 206 -8.87 10.11 3.12
N PRO A 207 -8.25 11.26 2.81
CA PRO A 207 -7.22 11.86 3.63
C PRO A 207 -7.62 12.22 5.08
N GLU A 208 -8.91 12.43 5.35
CA GLU A 208 -9.40 12.68 6.72
C GLU A 208 -9.51 11.37 7.51
N ALA A 209 -9.73 10.26 6.82
CA ALA A 209 -9.72 8.94 7.42
C ALA A 209 -8.28 8.48 7.57
N ARG A 210 -7.81 8.25 8.81
CA ARG A 210 -6.43 7.77 9.03
C ARG A 210 -6.12 6.53 8.19
N TYR A 211 -7.08 5.61 8.10
CA TYR A 211 -7.01 4.42 7.25
C TYR A 211 -7.94 4.55 6.05
N SER A 212 -7.53 3.95 4.95
CA SER A 212 -8.36 3.66 3.80
C SER A 212 -9.55 2.76 4.15
N SER A 213 -10.47 2.63 3.19
CA SER A 213 -11.58 1.69 3.30
C SER A 213 -11.11 0.25 3.49
N GLU A 214 -11.94 -0.55 4.16
CA GLU A 214 -11.64 -1.95 4.39
C GLU A 214 -11.47 -2.72 3.07
N CYS A 215 -10.36 -3.45 2.94
CA CYS A 215 -10.11 -4.41 1.89
C CYS A 215 -10.30 -5.84 2.44
N ILE A 216 -11.27 -6.57 1.88
CA ILE A 216 -11.51 -7.97 2.23
C ILE A 216 -10.55 -8.88 1.46
N ILE A 217 -9.91 -9.82 2.16
CA ILE A 217 -9.03 -10.81 1.56
C ILE A 217 -9.53 -12.20 1.91
N ALA A 218 -9.96 -12.95 0.90
CA ALA A 218 -10.56 -14.27 1.05
C ALA A 218 -9.61 -15.37 0.58
N GLY A 219 -9.40 -16.37 1.44
CA GLY A 219 -8.73 -17.62 1.14
C GLY A 219 -9.74 -18.73 0.95
N THR A 220 -9.66 -19.47 -0.14
CA THR A 220 -10.58 -20.58 -0.44
C THR A 220 -9.83 -21.90 -0.60
N THR A 221 -10.38 -22.98 -0.04
CA THR A 221 -9.90 -24.36 -0.29
C THR A 221 -10.70 -25.04 -1.39
N GLU A 222 -10.18 -26.13 -1.97
CA GLU A 222 -10.89 -26.91 -3.00
C GLU A 222 -12.21 -27.51 -2.48
N GLU A 223 -12.26 -27.85 -1.19
CA GLU A 223 -13.45 -28.37 -0.52
C GLU A 223 -14.51 -27.28 -0.27
N GLY A 224 -14.18 -26.00 -0.50
CA GLY A 224 -15.12 -24.88 -0.39
C GLY A 224 -15.09 -24.14 0.94
N SER A 225 -14.08 -24.36 1.80
CA SER A 225 -13.89 -23.53 3.00
C SER A 225 -13.45 -22.13 2.61
N VAL A 226 -13.83 -21.12 3.41
CA VAL A 226 -13.53 -19.70 3.20
C VAL A 226 -12.94 -19.09 4.48
N LEU A 227 -11.75 -18.49 4.34
CA LEU A 227 -11.02 -17.79 5.40
C LEU A 227 -10.92 -16.31 5.04
N THR A 228 -11.38 -15.41 5.90
CA THR A 228 -11.44 -13.98 5.57
C THR A 228 -10.53 -13.14 6.46
N TYR A 229 -9.71 -12.28 5.88
CA TYR A 229 -9.09 -11.14 6.57
C TYR A 229 -9.81 -9.84 6.21
N HIS A 230 -9.93 -8.98 7.22
CA HIS A 230 -10.35 -7.60 7.11
C HIS A 230 -9.09 -6.72 7.23
N VAL A 231 -8.72 -6.02 6.15
CA VAL A 231 -7.46 -5.27 6.05
C VAL A 231 -7.72 -3.79 5.88
N TYR A 232 -7.07 -2.98 6.71
CA TYR A 232 -7.12 -1.53 6.68
C TYR A 232 -5.72 -1.01 6.37
N THR A 233 -5.59 -0.27 5.28
CA THR A 233 -4.31 0.27 4.82
C THR A 233 -4.19 1.76 5.18
N GLY A 234 -3.05 2.19 5.67
CA GLY A 234 -2.77 3.58 6.03
C GLY A 234 -2.66 3.79 7.53
N ASP A 235 -2.65 5.06 7.93
CA ASP A 235 -2.88 5.66 9.28
C ASP A 235 -2.41 7.14 9.30
N GLY A 236 -1.76 7.58 8.21
CA GLY A 236 -1.15 8.88 8.01
C GLY A 236 0.25 9.04 8.61
N THR A 237 0.81 8.01 9.27
CA THR A 237 2.10 8.06 9.98
C THR A 237 3.26 7.47 9.18
N THR A 238 2.97 6.82 8.04
CA THR A 238 4.00 6.24 7.16
C THR A 238 5.05 7.29 6.76
N TYR A 239 4.60 8.53 6.54
CA TYR A 239 5.41 9.66 6.12
C TYR A 239 5.52 10.68 7.25
N SER A 240 6.74 11.09 7.56
CA SER A 240 7.02 12.17 8.50
C SER A 240 7.89 13.21 7.81
N PHE A 241 7.54 14.48 8.00
CA PHE A 241 8.24 15.60 7.37
C PHE A 241 9.03 16.40 8.39
N GLY A 242 10.26 16.77 8.02
CA GLY A 242 11.16 17.59 8.84
C GLY A 242 11.94 18.56 7.96
N TRP A 243 12.54 19.57 8.55
CA TRP A 243 13.53 20.39 7.84
C TRP A 243 14.76 19.56 7.48
N SER A 244 15.33 19.81 6.30
CA SER A 244 16.60 19.22 5.89
C SER A 244 17.72 19.57 6.89
N SER A 245 18.67 18.66 7.10
CA SER A 245 19.84 18.93 7.95
C SER A 245 20.88 19.84 7.28
N SER A 246 20.76 20.07 5.98
CA SER A 246 21.63 20.90 5.18
C SER A 246 20.85 21.66 4.12
N ALA A 247 21.33 22.85 3.77
CA ALA A 247 20.73 23.64 2.70
C ALA A 247 20.86 22.90 1.35
N ARG A 248 19.85 23.05 0.51
CA ARG A 248 19.89 22.70 -0.91
C ARG A 248 20.21 23.94 -1.71
N SER A 249 20.82 23.75 -2.86
CA SER A 249 21.01 24.83 -3.84
C SER A 249 20.12 24.55 -5.04
N MET A 250 19.31 25.54 -5.43
CA MET A 250 18.53 25.50 -6.66
C MET A 250 19.11 26.52 -7.63
N ARG A 251 19.34 26.10 -8.88
CA ARG A 251 19.82 26.96 -9.98
C ARG A 251 21.12 27.73 -9.67
N GLY A 252 21.96 27.21 -8.77
CA GLY A 252 23.31 27.71 -8.49
C GLY A 252 23.41 29.04 -7.72
N SER A 253 22.30 29.73 -7.46
CA SER A 253 22.29 31.05 -6.81
C SER A 253 21.41 31.15 -5.58
N ILE A 254 20.48 30.21 -5.38
CA ILE A 254 19.57 30.20 -4.23
C ILE A 254 19.92 29.01 -3.37
N SER A 255 20.18 29.25 -2.08
CA SER A 255 20.36 28.19 -1.10
C SER A 255 19.38 28.34 0.05
N GLY A 256 18.76 27.25 0.46
CA GLY A 256 17.76 27.23 1.53
C GLY A 256 17.55 25.84 2.09
N TYR A 257 16.99 25.77 3.29
CA TYR A 257 16.53 24.50 3.86
C TYR A 257 15.22 24.09 3.20
N VAL A 258 15.04 22.79 3.02
CA VAL A 258 13.87 22.21 2.34
C VAL A 258 13.13 21.31 3.32
N ILE A 259 11.85 21.08 3.08
CA ILE A 259 11.06 20.10 3.81
C ILE A 259 11.40 18.73 3.23
N VAL A 260 11.69 17.75 4.09
CA VAL A 260 12.13 16.40 3.71
C VAL A 260 11.24 15.36 4.37
N SER A 261 10.71 14.45 3.57
CA SER A 261 10.06 13.23 4.04
C SER A 261 11.08 12.16 4.44
N ASN A 262 10.80 11.41 5.50
CA ASN A 262 11.59 10.24 5.91
C ASN A 262 11.63 9.12 4.85
N LYS A 263 10.67 9.09 3.91
CA LYS A 263 10.56 8.11 2.83
C LYS A 263 10.26 8.79 1.49
N MET A 264 10.60 8.13 0.39
CA MET A 264 10.10 8.54 -0.93
C MET A 264 8.60 8.37 -0.98
N LEU A 265 7.90 9.44 -1.33
CA LEU A 265 6.51 9.41 -1.75
C LEU A 265 6.50 8.97 -3.20
N VAL A 266 5.91 7.83 -3.50
CA VAL A 266 5.91 7.23 -4.84
C VAL A 266 4.60 7.55 -5.52
N GLN A 267 4.64 8.04 -6.77
CA GLN A 267 3.43 8.39 -7.55
C GLN A 267 2.46 9.31 -6.78
N CYS A 268 2.98 10.34 -6.12
CA CYS A 268 2.15 11.31 -5.39
C CYS A 268 1.58 12.32 -6.38
N SER A 269 0.27 12.56 -6.33
CA SER A 269 -0.46 13.48 -7.22
C SER A 269 -0.85 14.79 -6.55
N GLY A 270 -0.68 14.88 -5.23
CA GLY A 270 -0.87 16.12 -4.49
C GLY A 270 -0.68 15.97 -2.99
N PHE A 271 -0.68 17.09 -2.29
CA PHE A 271 -0.64 17.15 -0.84
C PHE A 271 -1.18 18.48 -0.33
N SER A 272 -1.58 18.55 0.94
CA SER A 272 -1.83 19.85 1.59
C SER A 272 -0.64 20.26 2.45
N VAL A 273 -0.32 21.55 2.44
CA VAL A 273 0.76 22.13 3.26
C VAL A 273 0.27 23.37 3.98
N TYR A 274 0.36 23.37 5.31
CA TYR A 274 0.38 24.60 6.08
C TYR A 274 1.76 25.21 5.98
N TYR A 275 1.84 26.50 5.69
CA TYR A 275 3.10 27.24 5.68
C TYR A 275 2.93 28.64 6.23
N GLU A 276 3.86 29.06 7.08
CA GLU A 276 3.97 30.42 7.61
C GLU A 276 5.42 30.88 7.55
N TYR A 277 5.63 32.17 7.31
CA TYR A 277 6.95 32.78 7.44
C TYR A 277 6.89 34.08 8.25
N GLU A 278 7.98 34.37 8.95
CA GLU A 278 8.26 35.66 9.57
C GLU A 278 9.55 36.25 8.98
N LEU A 279 9.43 37.40 8.32
CA LEU A 279 10.56 38.17 7.84
C LEU A 279 11.32 38.78 9.03
N THR A 280 12.59 38.42 9.15
CA THR A 280 13.48 38.89 10.24
C THR A 280 14.42 40.00 9.79
N LYS A 281 14.73 40.08 8.49
CA LYS A 281 15.57 41.14 7.89
C LYS A 281 15.20 41.36 6.42
N GLY A 282 15.36 42.59 5.95
CA GLY A 282 15.19 42.97 4.54
C GLY A 282 13.74 43.24 4.18
N LYS A 283 13.39 43.04 2.91
CA LYS A 283 12.03 43.13 2.39
C LYS A 283 11.84 42.12 1.26
N LEU A 284 10.61 41.68 1.05
CA LEU A 284 10.18 40.97 -0.15
C LEU A 284 9.39 41.94 -1.02
N ASP A 285 9.60 41.91 -2.33
CA ASP A 285 8.84 42.77 -3.26
C ASP A 285 7.50 42.12 -3.67
N SER A 286 7.26 40.87 -3.27
CA SER A 286 6.05 40.12 -3.59
C SER A 286 5.70 39.15 -2.46
N ASN A 287 4.40 38.89 -2.30
CA ASN A 287 3.84 37.85 -1.44
C ASN A 287 3.70 36.51 -2.18
N THR A 288 4.13 36.42 -3.44
CA THR A 288 4.10 35.18 -4.22
C THR A 288 5.30 34.29 -3.87
N TRP A 289 5.00 33.03 -3.54
CA TRP A 289 5.97 31.99 -3.28
C TRP A 289 5.71 30.81 -4.21
N SER A 290 6.77 30.12 -4.61
CA SER A 290 6.69 28.95 -5.47
C SER A 290 6.95 27.70 -4.65
N VAL A 291 6.11 26.69 -4.87
CA VAL A 291 6.24 25.34 -4.34
C VAL A 291 6.93 24.48 -5.39
N TRP A 292 7.99 23.82 -4.96
CA TRP A 292 8.79 22.91 -5.77
C TRP A 292 8.89 21.57 -5.08
N VAL A 293 9.00 20.50 -5.88
CA VAL A 293 9.34 19.17 -5.39
C VAL A 293 10.59 18.66 -6.10
N ARG A 294 11.32 17.77 -5.45
CA ARG A 294 12.51 17.15 -6.04
C ARG A 294 12.17 15.76 -6.60
N GLU A 295 11.79 15.74 -7.87
CA GLU A 295 11.44 14.54 -8.61
C GLU A 295 12.62 13.55 -8.64
N ASP A 296 12.33 12.32 -8.21
CA ASP A 296 13.25 11.20 -8.07
C ASP A 296 14.54 11.54 -7.30
N GLY A 297 14.46 12.54 -6.41
CA GLY A 297 15.62 13.05 -5.66
C GLY A 297 16.67 13.75 -6.52
N SER A 298 16.41 13.99 -7.81
CA SER A 298 17.38 14.49 -8.77
C SER A 298 17.07 15.91 -9.24
N THR A 299 15.82 16.15 -9.65
CA THR A 299 15.44 17.34 -10.44
C THR A 299 14.39 18.15 -9.70
N TRP A 300 14.57 19.47 -9.62
CA TRP A 300 13.57 20.36 -9.04
C TRP A 300 12.50 20.71 -10.08
N VAL A 301 11.26 20.39 -9.75
CA VAL A 301 10.08 20.67 -10.57
C VAL A 301 9.21 21.69 -9.84
N ARG A 302 8.83 22.78 -10.52
CA ARG A 302 7.88 23.77 -9.97
C ARG A 302 6.48 23.17 -10.11
N ILE A 303 5.73 23.17 -9.03
CA ILE A 303 4.37 22.63 -9.02
C ILE A 303 3.35 23.76 -9.11
N GLN A 304 3.41 24.69 -8.17
CA GLN A 304 2.37 25.71 -8.01
C GLN A 304 2.94 26.95 -7.33
N ASP A 305 2.28 28.09 -7.54
CA ASP A 305 2.53 29.30 -6.74
C ASP A 305 1.43 29.50 -5.69
N ILE A 306 1.84 29.98 -4.52
CA ILE A 306 0.98 30.30 -3.39
C ILE A 306 1.20 31.75 -2.97
N VAL A 307 0.21 32.34 -2.32
CA VAL A 307 0.29 33.72 -1.82
C VAL A 307 0.38 33.67 -0.29
N LEU A 308 1.45 34.25 0.25
CA LEU A 308 1.76 34.24 1.67
C LEU A 308 2.01 35.66 2.18
N GLU A 309 1.31 36.03 3.24
CA GLU A 309 1.56 37.29 3.95
C GLU A 309 2.50 37.06 5.15
N ASN A 310 3.32 38.06 5.46
CA ASN A 310 4.27 37.97 6.58
C ASN A 310 3.53 37.76 7.91
N LYS A 311 3.91 36.73 8.67
CA LYS A 311 3.31 36.29 9.93
C LYS A 311 1.86 35.79 9.81
N VAL A 312 1.46 35.37 8.62
CA VAL A 312 0.16 34.76 8.37
C VAL A 312 0.40 33.38 7.79
N GLY A 313 0.09 32.36 8.58
CA GLY A 313 0.09 30.98 8.12
C GLY A 313 -1.24 30.61 7.46
N ASP A 314 -1.17 29.86 6.37
CA ASP A 314 -2.34 29.33 5.67
C ASP A 314 -2.10 27.92 5.16
N VAL A 315 -3.17 27.20 4.81
CA VAL A 315 -3.13 25.84 4.26
C VAL A 315 -3.36 25.90 2.75
N PHE A 316 -2.48 25.26 2.00
CA PHE A 316 -2.53 25.20 0.55
C PHE A 316 -2.67 23.76 0.10
N ASP A 317 -3.66 23.50 -0.76
CA ASP A 317 -3.75 22.26 -1.51
C ASP A 317 -2.86 22.38 -2.75
N ILE A 318 -1.86 21.49 -2.81
CA ILE A 318 -0.88 21.42 -3.88
C ILE A 318 -1.24 20.24 -4.77
N THR A 319 -1.62 20.53 -6.01
CA THR A 319 -2.04 19.53 -6.99
C THR A 319 -1.02 19.44 -8.12
N PHE A 320 -0.66 18.21 -8.50
CA PHE A 320 0.32 17.98 -9.55
C PHE A 320 -0.40 17.70 -10.87
N ASP A 321 0.22 18.08 -11.99
CA ASP A 321 -0.31 17.78 -13.33
C ASP A 321 -0.22 16.29 -13.69
N HIS A 322 0.65 15.55 -13.00
CA HIS A 322 0.85 14.11 -13.10
C HIS A 322 1.45 13.58 -11.79
N PRO A 323 1.35 12.27 -11.51
CA PRO A 323 1.96 11.67 -10.33
C PRO A 323 3.48 11.79 -10.35
N ILE A 324 4.07 12.29 -9.27
CA ILE A 324 5.52 12.50 -9.12
C ILE A 324 6.03 11.71 -7.93
N THR A 325 7.19 11.08 -8.10
CA THR A 325 7.89 10.43 -7.00
C THR A 325 8.90 11.42 -6.39
N PHE A 326 8.76 11.78 -5.11
CA PHE A 326 9.61 12.79 -4.47
C PHE A 326 9.78 12.54 -2.97
N ASN A 327 10.76 13.22 -2.36
CA ASN A 327 10.90 13.28 -0.90
C ASN A 327 11.31 14.65 -0.36
N GLU A 328 11.58 15.63 -1.23
CA GLU A 328 11.92 16.99 -0.83
C GLU A 328 10.91 17.97 -1.42
N ILE A 329 10.42 18.89 -0.59
CA ILE A 329 9.54 20.01 -0.96
C ILE A 329 10.29 21.30 -0.62
N TRP A 330 10.28 22.26 -1.53
CA TRP A 330 10.86 23.58 -1.31
C TRP A 330 9.83 24.66 -1.59
N ILE A 331 9.51 25.45 -0.57
CA ILE A 331 8.65 26.64 -0.67
C ILE A 331 9.55 27.87 -0.54
N MET A 332 9.61 28.70 -1.57
CA MET A 332 10.52 29.85 -1.60
C MET A 332 9.88 31.07 -2.29
N PRO A 333 10.23 32.31 -1.90
CA PRO A 333 9.64 33.49 -2.51
C PRO A 333 10.14 33.62 -3.95
N GLU A 334 9.30 34.19 -4.82
CA GLU A 334 9.65 34.37 -6.24
C GLU A 334 10.76 35.42 -6.45
N THR A 335 11.04 36.26 -5.45
CA THR A 335 12.05 37.33 -5.59
C THR A 335 13.48 36.80 -5.47
N TYR A 336 14.22 36.86 -6.57
CA TYR A 336 15.57 36.30 -6.71
C TYR A 336 16.72 37.21 -6.28
N SER A 337 16.48 38.51 -6.04
CA SER A 337 17.55 39.52 -6.07
C SER A 337 17.62 40.48 -4.88
N GLN A 338 17.12 40.12 -3.70
CA GLN A 338 17.27 40.95 -2.51
C GLN A 338 17.83 40.18 -1.33
N GLU A 339 18.62 40.85 -0.49
CA GLU A 339 19.05 40.32 0.80
C GLU A 339 17.87 40.36 1.77
N TYR A 340 17.26 39.21 2.01
CA TYR A 340 16.25 39.02 3.04
C TYR A 340 16.60 37.82 3.93
N SER A 341 15.98 37.76 5.10
CA SER A 341 16.07 36.61 5.98
C SER A 341 14.71 36.40 6.64
N TYR A 342 14.32 35.15 6.80
CA TYR A 342 13.04 34.78 7.39
C TYR A 342 13.19 33.50 8.21
N THR A 343 12.28 33.31 9.16
CA THR A 343 12.01 32.02 9.79
C THR A 343 10.70 31.48 9.23
N SER A 344 10.53 30.16 9.20
CA SER A 344 9.29 29.54 8.74
C SER A 344 8.92 28.32 9.57
N SER A 345 7.62 28.02 9.54
CA SER A 345 7.03 26.81 10.10
C SER A 345 6.14 26.16 9.06
N PHE A 346 6.04 24.84 9.11
CA PHE A 346 5.24 24.08 8.15
C PHE A 346 4.59 22.87 8.81
N GLN A 347 3.56 22.37 8.16
CA GLN A 347 3.02 21.02 8.37
C GLN A 347 2.56 20.48 7.02
N VAL A 348 3.00 19.28 6.66
CA VAL A 348 2.56 18.58 5.45
C VAL A 348 1.59 17.48 5.87
N GLY A 349 0.49 17.34 5.13
CA GLY A 349 -0.50 16.30 5.34
C GLY A 349 -1.29 16.05 4.06
N TYR A 350 -2.35 15.24 4.18
CA TYR A 350 -3.31 15.02 3.10
C TYR A 350 -2.65 14.59 1.78
N LEU A 351 -1.78 13.58 1.84
CA LEU A 351 -1.06 13.06 0.67
C LEU A 351 -2.04 12.30 -0.25
N LEU A 352 -1.99 12.62 -1.54
CA LEU A 352 -2.76 11.97 -2.59
C LEU A 352 -1.80 11.19 -3.49
N PHE A 353 -2.11 9.93 -3.77
CA PHE A 353 -1.32 9.06 -4.65
C PHE A 353 -2.16 8.58 -5.84
N GLU A 354 -1.54 8.09 -6.91
CA GLU A 354 -2.25 7.45 -8.05
C GLU A 354 -1.58 6.16 -8.50
#